data_AF-A0A4D9CTE2-F1
#
_entry.id   AF-A0A4D9CTE2-F1
#
_cell.length_a   1.000
_cell.length_b   1.000
_cell.length_c   1.000
_cell.angle_alpha   90.00
_cell.angle_beta   90.00
_cell.angle_gamma   90.00
#
_symmetry.space_group_name_H-M   'P 1'
#
loop_
_entity.id
_entity.type
_entity.pdbx_description
1 polymer ?
#
loop_
_entity_poly.entity_id
_entity_poly.type
_entity_poly.pdbx_seq_one_letter_code
_entity_poly.pdbx_strand_id
1 'polypeptide(L)' 'MSSQTPYYSPINPAAFGTLALILIGSGLSFMALFFVYEMKVSHDHTSRSLVKELSMATLSSLLLGCGTLFLTLWAGVFV' A
#
# COMPACT_ATOMS: atom_id res chain seq x y z
N MET A 1 -34.13 27.94 -2.79
CA MET A 1 -32.91 27.16 -2.51
C MET A 1 -32.24 26.87 -3.83
N SER A 2 -31.28 27.72 -4.19
CA SER A 2 -30.60 27.79 -5.48
C SER A 2 -29.64 26.61 -5.70
N SER A 3 -29.88 25.88 -6.80
CA SER A 3 -28.99 24.94 -7.50
C SER A 3 -27.77 24.43 -6.72
N GLN A 4 -27.96 23.50 -5.79
CA GLN A 4 -26.87 22.74 -5.19
C GLN A 4 -26.71 21.43 -5.96
N THR A 5 -25.51 21.16 -6.48
CA THR A 5 -25.19 19.85 -7.05
C THR A 5 -24.93 18.85 -5.93
N PRO A 6 -25.65 17.71 -5.87
CA PRO A 6 -25.38 16.68 -4.88
C PRO A 6 -23.95 16.14 -5.01
N TYR A 7 -23.27 15.98 -3.87
CA TYR A 7 -21.93 15.40 -3.82
C TYR A 7 -22.03 13.88 -3.90
N TYR A 8 -21.32 13.30 -4.85
CA TYR A 8 -21.15 11.86 -4.97
C TYR A 8 -19.71 11.51 -4.60
N SER A 9 -19.55 10.37 -3.91
CA SER A 9 -18.21 9.85 -3.60
C SER A 9 -17.40 9.70 -4.89
N PRO A 10 -16.12 10.15 -4.92
CA PRO A 10 -15.27 10.02 -6.09
C PRO A 10 -14.97 8.56 -6.45
N ILE A 11 -15.13 7.64 -5.50
CA ILE A 11 -14.92 6.19 -5.68
C ILE A 11 -16.18 5.46 -5.22
N ASN A 12 -16.62 4.50 -6.03
CA ASN A 12 -17.76 3.66 -5.71
C ASN A 12 -17.43 2.77 -4.48
N PRO A 13 -18.24 2.79 -3.40
CA PRO A 13 -18.02 1.97 -2.21
C PRO A 13 -17.85 0.47 -2.48
N ALA A 14 -18.49 -0.06 -3.53
CA ALA A 14 -18.35 -1.46 -3.93
C ALA A 14 -16.92 -1.82 -4.36
N ALA A 15 -16.11 -0.83 -4.76
CA ALA A 15 -14.73 -1.03 -5.22
C ALA A 15 -13.70 -1.01 -4.08
N PHE A 16 -14.06 -0.58 -2.86
CA PHE A 16 -13.10 -0.42 -1.76
C PHE A 16 -12.40 -1.74 -1.37
N GLY A 17 -13.15 -2.83 -1.24
CA GLY A 17 -12.58 -4.14 -0.90
C GLY A 17 -11.60 -4.65 -1.97
N THR A 18 -11.95 -4.52 -3.25
CA THR A 18 -11.09 -4.92 -4.36
C THR A 18 -9.81 -4.09 -4.41
N LEU A 19 -9.91 -2.77 -4.26
CA LEU A 19 -8.75 -1.88 -4.20
C LEU A 19 -7.85 -2.23 -3.01
N ALA A 20 -8.43 -2.43 -1.82
CA ALA A 20 -7.68 -2.81 -0.62
C ALA A 20 -6.90 -4.11 -0.83
N LEU A 21 -7.52 -5.15 -1.38
CA LEU A 21 -6.86 -6.43 -1.64
C LEU A 21 -5.72 -6.31 -2.65
N ILE A 22 -5.89 -5.55 -3.73
CA ILE A 22 -4.85 -5.36 -4.74
C ILE A 22 -3.66 -4.60 -4.15
N LEU A 23 -3.93 -3.49 -3.44
CA LEU A 23 -2.88 -2.66 -2.86
C LEU A 23 -2.13 -3.38 -1.73
N ILE A 24 -2.85 -4.05 -0.83
CA ILE A 24 -2.23 -4.81 0.26
C ILE A 24 -1.50 -6.04 -0.28
N GLY A 25 -2.11 -6.81 -1.20
CA GLY A 25 -1.49 -8.01 -1.77
C GLY A 25 -0.18 -7.69 -2.50
N SER A 26 -0.18 -6.65 -3.32
CA SER A 26 1.05 -6.17 -3.99
C SER A 26 2.06 -5.58 -2.99
N GLY A 27 1.61 -4.78 -2.01
CA GLY A 27 2.46 -4.21 -0.96
C GLY A 27 3.15 -5.27 -0.09
N LEU A 28 2.44 -6.32 0.31
CA LEU A 28 2.98 -7.47 1.05
C LEU A 28 3.99 -8.25 0.21
N SER A 29 3.75 -8.39 -1.09
CA SER A 29 4.69 -9.04 -2.00
C SER A 29 6.01 -8.28 -2.06
N PHE A 30 5.97 -6.95 -2.19
CA PHE A 30 7.19 -6.11 -2.14
C PHE A 30 7.86 -6.14 -0.77
N MET A 31 7.08 -6.16 0.32
CA MET A 31 7.61 -6.29 1.69
C MET A 31 8.37 -7.61 1.88
N ALA A 32 7.82 -8.71 1.38
CA ALA A 32 8.45 -10.02 1.44
C ALA A 32 9.77 -10.04 0.63
N LEU A 33 9.78 -9.44 -0.56
CA LEU A 33 10.99 -9.32 -1.37
C LEU A 33 12.06 -8.46 -0.69
N PHE A 34 11.67 -7.38 -0.01
CA PHE A 34 12.56 -6.56 0.80
C PHE A 34 13.19 -7.37 1.93
N PHE A 35 12.40 -8.14 2.68
CA PHE A 35 12.94 -9.01 3.74
C PHE A 35 13.89 -10.07 3.20
N VAL A 36 13.57 -10.70 2.07
CA VAL A 36 14.49 -11.65 1.41
C VAL A 36 15.78 -10.97 0.95
N TYR A 37 15.71 -9.71 0.49
CA TYR A 37 16.89 -8.94 0.14
C TYR A 37 17.76 -8.64 1.38
N GLU A 38 17.16 -8.13 2.46
CA GLU A 38 17.86 -7.85 3.73
C GLU A 38 18.51 -9.10 4.34
N MET A 39 17.82 -10.25 4.28
CA MET A 39 18.36 -11.53 4.73
C MET A 39 19.59 -11.96 3.94
N LYS A 40 19.63 -11.68 2.62
CA LYS A 40 20.78 -11.99 1.77
C LYS A 40 21.96 -11.05 2.01
N VAL A 41 21.69 -9.76 2.14
CA VAL A 41 22.73 -8.74 2.42
C VAL A 41 23.35 -8.95 3.81
N SER A 42 22.58 -9.44 4.78
CA SER A 42 23.12 -9.79 6.11
C SER A 42 24.12 -10.95 6.06
N HIS A 43 24.05 -11.82 5.05
CA HIS A 43 24.95 -12.95 4.86
C HIS A 43 26.14 -12.61 3.93
N ASP A 44 25.96 -11.68 2.99
CA ASP A 44 27.00 -11.20 2.08
C ASP A 44 27.16 -9.66 2.20
N HIS A 45 28.07 -9.24 3.07
CA HIS A 45 28.31 -7.83 3.42
C HIS A 45 28.90 -6.97 2.29
N THR A 46 29.25 -7.58 1.14
CA THR A 46 30.01 -6.92 0.07
C THR A 46 29.12 -6.18 -0.94
N SER A 47 27.82 -6.48 -1.01
CA SER A 47 26.90 -6.01 -2.07
C SER A 47 25.73 -5.14 -1.58
N ARG A 48 25.94 -4.41 -0.48
CA ARG A 48 24.90 -3.60 0.16
C ARG A 48 24.62 -2.30 -0.61
N SER A 49 23.36 -2.05 -0.98
CA SER A 49 22.94 -0.83 -1.67
C SER A 49 21.75 -0.17 -0.99
N LEU A 50 22.02 0.89 -0.21
CA LEU A 50 20.99 1.63 0.52
C LEU A 50 19.90 2.21 -0.38
N VAL A 51 20.22 2.57 -1.63
CA VAL A 51 19.24 3.09 -2.59
C VAL A 51 18.21 2.01 -2.94
N LYS A 52 18.66 0.76 -3.08
CA LYS A 52 17.78 -0.38 -3.39
C LYS A 52 16.92 -0.76 -2.19
N GLU A 53 17.51 -0.77 -0.99
CA GLU A 53 16.79 -1.00 0.27
C GLU A 53 15.67 0.04 0.45
N LEU A 54 16.02 1.32 0.36
CA LEU A 54 15.11 2.42 0.61
C LEU A 54 13.99 2.48 -0.44
N SER A 55 14.31 2.27 -1.73
CA SER A 55 13.28 2.27 -2.78
C SER A 55 12.27 1.13 -2.59
N MET A 56 12.70 -0.09 -2.26
CA MET A 56 11.81 -1.22 -1.97
C MET A 56 10.96 -0.97 -0.72
N ALA A 57 11.57 -0.48 0.36
CA ALA A 57 10.87 -0.17 1.60
C ALA A 57 9.82 0.95 1.40
N THR A 58 10.18 2.00 0.65
CA THR A 58 9.28 3.13 0.38
C THR A 58 8.09 2.71 -0.48
N LEU A 59 8.34 1.95 -1.55
CA LEU A 59 7.27 1.41 -2.40
C LEU A 59 6.33 0.49 -1.61
N SER A 60 6.88 -0.42 -0.82
CA SER A 60 6.07 -1.32 0.01
C SER A 60 5.23 -0.54 1.04
N SER A 61 5.83 0.44 1.73
CA SER A 61 5.14 1.27 2.72
C SER A 61 4.00 2.10 2.10
N LEU A 62 4.22 2.69 0.92
CA LEU A 62 3.17 3.42 0.20
C LEU A 62 1.99 2.52 -0.19
N LEU A 63 2.27 1.34 -0.76
CA LEU A 63 1.23 0.42 -1.19
C LEU A 63 0.44 -0.14 0.00
N LEU A 64 1.14 -0.54 1.06
CA LEU A 64 0.50 -1.03 2.29
C LEU A 64 -0.29 0.07 2.99
N GLY A 65 0.25 1.28 3.09
CA GLY A 65 -0.40 2.43 3.72
C GLY A 65 -1.66 2.87 2.98
N CYS A 66 -1.60 3.03 1.65
CA CYS A 66 -2.81 3.30 0.86
C CYS A 66 -3.79 2.12 0.93
N GLY A 67 -3.30 0.88 0.90
CA GLY A 67 -4.13 -0.32 1.00
C GLY A 67 -4.89 -0.41 2.33
N THR A 68 -4.26 -0.09 3.45
CA THR A 68 -4.93 -0.07 4.76
C THR A 68 -5.98 1.03 4.87
N LEU A 69 -5.81 2.18 4.22
CA LEU A 69 -6.88 3.20 4.15
C LEU A 69 -8.13 2.67 3.44
N PHE A 70 -7.97 1.97 2.31
CA PHE A 70 -9.10 1.33 1.63
C PHE A 70 -9.70 0.18 2.45
N LEU A 71 -8.88 -0.55 3.20
CA LEU A 71 -9.33 -1.61 4.09
C LEU A 71 -10.20 -1.06 5.23
N THR A 72 -9.81 0.05 5.86
CA THR A 72 -10.60 0.69 6.92
C THR A 72 -11.91 1.24 6.39
N LEU A 73 -11.91 1.85 5.20
CA LEU A 73 -13.13 2.29 4.51
C LEU A 73 -14.06 1.11 4.20
N TRP A 74 -13.50 -0.03 3.79
CA TRP A 74 -14.28 -1.24 3.54
C TRP A 74 -14.83 -1.88 4.81
N ALA A 75 -14.10 -1.78 5.93
CA ALA A 75 -14.55 -2.21 7.25
C ALA A 75 -15.64 -1.30 7.87
N GLY A 76 -15.95 -0.17 7.23
CA GLY A 76 -16.92 0.81 7.73
C GLY A 76 -16.35 1.80 8.75
N VAL A 77 -15.02 1.83 8.91
CA VAL A 77 -14.31 2.83 9.72
C VAL A 77 -13.89 3.97 8.81
N PHE A 78 -14.66 5.05 8.87
CA PHE A 78 -14.39 6.27 8.11
C PHE A 78 -13.38 7.11 8.88
N VAL A 79 -12.20 7.32 8.28
CA VAL A 79 -11.12 8.18 8.78
C VAL A 79 -11.13 9.53 8.05
#